data_AF-A0A1I7EBZ7-F1
#
_entry.id   AF-A0A1I7EBZ7-F1
#
_cell.length_a   1.000
_cell.length_b   1.000
_cell.length_c   1.000
_cell.angle_alpha   90.00
_cell.angle_beta   90.00
_cell.angle_gamma   90.00
#
_symmetry.space_group_name_H-M   'P 1'
#
loop_
_entity.id
_entity.type
_entity.pdbx_description
1 polymer ?
#
loop_
_entity_poly.entity_id
_entity_poly.type
_entity_poly.pdbx_seq_one_letter_code
_entity_poly.pdbx_strand_id
1 'polypeptide(L)' 'MPENSRWTIRPAAEADLADIWIQGAAEWDMSQAERYADGLFALFDLLAAYPELC' A
#
# COMPACT_ATOMS: atom_id res chain seq x y z
N MET A 1 -5.29 -3.33 10.14
CA MET A 1 -4.23 -4.20 9.60
C MET A 1 -4.71 -5.64 9.76
N PRO A 2 -4.79 -6.44 8.69
CA PRO A 2 -5.23 -7.82 8.83
C PRO A 2 -4.24 -8.55 9.74
N GLU A 3 -4.76 -9.33 10.66
CA GLU A 3 -4.03 -9.95 11.77
C GLU A 3 -3.04 -11.05 11.29
N ASN A 4 -2.97 -11.29 9.97
CA ASN A 4 -2.24 -12.37 9.31
C ASN A 4 -1.42 -11.93 8.07
N SER A 5 -1.07 -10.66 7.92
CA SER A 5 -0.19 -10.22 6.81
C SER A 5 1.24 -10.77 6.98
N ARG A 6 1.82 -11.33 5.91
CA ARG A 6 3.19 -11.90 5.90
C ARG A 6 4.30 -10.84 5.78
N TRP A 7 3.93 -9.57 5.89
CA TRP A 7 4.80 -8.42 5.73
C TRP A 7 4.52 -7.41 6.84
N THR A 8 5.52 -6.58 7.15
CA THR A 8 5.43 -5.52 8.17
C THR A 8 5.77 -4.18 7.56
N ILE A 9 5.08 -3.12 7.98
CA ILE A 9 5.35 -1.74 7.57
C ILE A 9 6.14 -1.05 8.68
N ARG A 10 7.21 -0.34 8.30
CA ARG A 10 7.91 0.57 9.22
C ARG A 10 7.14 1.89 9.32
N PRO A 11 7.17 2.59 10.47
CA PRO A 11 6.41 3.84 10.63
C PRO A 11 6.60 4.88 9.52
N ALA A 12 7.81 5.02 8.97
CA ALA A 12 8.06 5.91 7.84
C ALA A 12 7.27 5.51 6.58
N ALA A 13 7.23 4.22 6.25
CA ALA A 13 6.48 3.72 5.10
C ALA A 13 4.97 3.81 5.30
N GLU A 14 4.48 3.76 6.54
CA GLU A 14 3.07 4.03 6.84
C GLU A 14 2.72 5.51 6.57
N ALA A 15 3.61 6.44 6.95
CA ALA A 15 3.46 7.85 6.61
C ALA A 15 3.50 8.08 5.09
N ASP A 16 4.42 7.43 4.38
CA ASP A 16 4.50 7.51 2.93
C ASP A 16 3.18 7.04 2.25
N LEU A 17 2.60 5.94 2.71
CA LEU A 17 1.31 5.44 2.19
C LEU A 17 0.16 6.42 2.45
N ALA A 18 0.15 7.06 3.63
CA ALA A 18 -0.85 8.08 3.96
C ALA A 18 -0.71 9.31 3.05
N ASP A 19 0.51 9.81 2.85
CA ASP A 19 0.79 10.96 1.98
C ASP A 19 0.42 10.67 0.53
N ILE A 20 0.76 9.47 0.02
CA ILE A 20 0.36 8.99 -1.30
C ILE A 20 -1.17 8.99 -1.45
N TRP A 21 -1.90 8.44 -0.48
CA TRP A 21 -3.36 8.37 -0.54
C TRP A 21 -3.98 9.77 -0.50
N ILE A 22 -3.52 10.65 0.40
CA ILE A 22 -4.01 12.03 0.53
C ILE A 22 -3.79 12.79 -0.78
N GLN A 23 -2.59 12.68 -1.36
CA GLN A 23 -2.28 13.35 -2.61
C GLN A 23 -3.09 12.78 -3.77
N GLY A 24 -3.25 11.46 -3.83
CA GLY A 24 -4.07 10.80 -4.84
C GLY A 24 -5.54 11.21 -4.78
N ALA A 25 -6.09 11.35 -3.57
CA ALA A 25 -7.47 11.77 -3.36
C ALA A 25 -7.69 13.24 -3.77
N ALA A 26 -6.69 14.10 -3.52
CA ALA A 26 -6.73 15.50 -3.90
C ALA A 26 -6.63 15.72 -5.42
N GLU A 27 -5.80 14.94 -6.11
CA GLU A 27 -5.53 15.12 -7.54
C GLU A 27 -6.53 14.38 -8.44
N TRP A 28 -6.91 13.15 -8.07
CA TRP A 28 -7.66 12.24 -8.94
C TRP A 28 -8.94 11.67 -8.35
N ASP A 29 -9.41 12.19 -7.21
CA ASP A 29 -10.53 11.69 -6.40
C ASP A 29 -10.23 10.48 -5.49
N MET A 30 -11.12 10.29 -4.51
CA MET A 30 -10.99 9.22 -3.50
C MET A 30 -11.03 7.81 -4.10
N SER A 31 -11.77 7.58 -5.19
CA SER A 31 -11.87 6.28 -5.85
C SER A 31 -10.53 5.86 -6.44
N GLN A 32 -9.80 6.83 -7.01
CA GLN A 32 -8.45 6.57 -7.52
C GLN A 32 -7.43 6.32 -6.42
N ALA A 33 -7.48 7.08 -5.32
CA ALA A 33 -6.61 6.87 -4.16
C ALA A 33 -6.80 5.47 -3.56
N GLU A 34 -8.05 5.05 -3.38
CA GLU A 34 -8.39 3.73 -2.85
C GLU A 34 -7.90 2.61 -3.77
N ARG A 35 -8.19 2.72 -5.06
CA ARG A 35 -7.74 1.73 -6.05
C ARG A 35 -6.22 1.63 -6.13
N TYR A 36 -5.51 2.74 -5.95
CA TYR A 36 -4.05 2.74 -5.92
C TYR A 36 -3.50 2.05 -4.66
N ALA A 37 -4.08 2.34 -3.50
CA ALA A 37 -3.73 1.68 -2.24
C ALA A 37 -3.99 0.17 -2.27
N ASP A 38 -5.13 -0.26 -2.80
CA ASP A 38 -5.44 -1.67 -3.02
C ASP A 38 -4.37 -2.36 -3.89
N GLY A 39 -3.91 -1.69 -4.95
CA GLY A 39 -2.84 -2.18 -5.81
C GLY A 39 -1.50 -2.35 -5.08
N LEU A 40 -1.15 -1.41 -4.21
CA LEU A 40 0.06 -1.51 -3.38
C LEU A 40 -0.02 -2.68 -2.40
N PHE A 41 -1.15 -2.88 -1.73
CA PHE A 41 -1.31 -3.99 -0.80
C PHE A 41 -1.30 -5.34 -1.50
N ALA A 42 -1.93 -5.45 -2.68
CA ALA A 42 -1.84 -6.65 -3.51
C ALA A 42 -0.40 -6.96 -3.94
N LEU A 43 0.39 -5.93 -4.24
CA LEU A 43 1.82 -6.08 -4.54
C LEU A 43 2.61 -6.55 -3.30
N PHE A 44 2.32 -6.00 -2.12
CA PHE A 44 2.97 -6.45 -0.88
C PHE A 44 2.68 -7.92 -0.58
N ASP A 45 1.44 -8.36 -0.80
CA ASP A 45 1.07 -9.77 -0.66
C ASP A 45 1.82 -10.66 -1.67
N LEU A 46 2.00 -10.20 -2.92
CA LEU A 46 2.79 -10.91 -3.93
C LEU A 46 4.26 -11.02 -3.53
N LEU A 47 4.89 -9.91 -3.13
CA LEU A 47 6.31 -9.88 -2.74
C LEU A 47 6.56 -10.71 -1.47
N ALA A 48 5.61 -10.71 -0.53
CA ALA A 48 5.68 -11.57 0.65
C ALA A 48 5.54 -13.06 0.31
N ALA A 49 4.86 -13.41 -0.80
CA ALA A 49 4.76 -14.77 -1.30
C ALA A 49 5.99 -15.19 -2.13
N TYR A 50 6.62 -14.26 -2.84
CA TYR A 50 7.77 -14.49 -3.73
C TYR A 50 8.86 -13.41 -3.53
N PRO A 51 9.64 -13.47 -2.43
CA PRO A 51 10.62 -12.44 -2.09
C PRO A 51 11.74 -12.25 -3.11
N GLU A 52 11.99 -13.24 -3.97
CA GLU A 52 12.98 -13.23 -5.05
C GLU A 52 12.59 -12.38 -6.27
N LEU A 53 11.37 -11.84 -6.32
CA LEU A 53 10.93 -10.94 -7.39
C LEU A 53 11.47 -9.50 -7.24
N CYS A 54 12.16 -9.21 -6.13
CA CYS A 54 12.76 -7.92 -5.83
C CYS A 54 14.26 -7.86 -6.16
#